data_AF-A0A2E6RLW3-F1
#
_entry.id   AF-A0A2E6RLW3-F1
#
_cell.length_a   1.000
_cell.length_b   1.000
_cell.length_c   1.000
_cell.angle_alpha   90.00
_cell.angle_beta   90.00
_cell.angle_gamma   90.00
#
_symmetry.space_group_name_H-M   'P 1'
#
loop_
_entity.id
_entity.type
_entity.pdbx_description
1 polymer ?
#
loop_
_entity_poly.entity_id
_entity_poly.type
_entity_poly.pdbx_seq_one_letter_code
_entity_poly.pdbx_strand_id
1 'polypeptide(L)'
;MALGFNNDGEGGATQFDPLLLYRPQKGFFETHDDNQQIKDFEGAMDFANALVGQIKIQTGAAPDERLVKIGEKLPEAFPESKSGIKMPVKLNDKKYSFSSTSVLLLNSLDQLHDSYLKAKEKKEDLIPVCKVTDYEKISGKGTNFKPKWSIASWVKREEFETVASKPPPASNQESVEKF
;
A
#
# COMPACT_ATOMS: atom_id res chain seq x y z
N MET A 1 39.31 -10.98 5.75
CA MET A 1 38.03 -10.25 5.70
C MET A 1 37.08 -11.06 4.85
N ALA A 2 36.16 -11.79 5.48
CA ALA A 2 35.19 -12.66 4.81
C ALA A 2 33.79 -12.07 5.03
N LEU A 3 33.08 -11.80 3.94
CA LEU A 3 31.67 -11.41 3.93
C LEU A 3 30.85 -12.70 4.12
N GLY A 4 30.56 -13.04 5.38
CA GLY A 4 29.67 -14.13 5.74
C GLY A 4 28.25 -13.61 5.98
N PHE A 5 27.38 -13.72 4.98
CA PHE A 5 25.93 -13.76 5.21
C PHE A 5 25.51 -15.23 5.29
N ASN A 6 25.92 -15.91 6.36
CA ASN A 6 25.22 -17.10 6.83
C ASN A 6 24.24 -16.62 7.90
N ASN A 7 22.95 -16.60 7.57
CA ASN A 7 21.90 -16.41 8.57
C ASN A 7 21.23 -17.77 8.81
N ASP A 8 21.99 -18.70 9.40
CA ASP A 8 21.44 -19.82 10.15
C ASP A 8 21.41 -19.33 11.60
N GLY A 9 20.24 -18.87 12.02
CA GLY A 9 20.06 -18.14 13.27
C GLY A 9 18.58 -18.10 13.65
N GLU A 10 18.12 -19.19 14.24
CA GLU A 10 16.89 -19.24 15.03
C GLU A 10 16.99 -18.17 16.13
N GLY A 11 16.31 -17.05 15.92
CA GLY A 11 16.44 -15.86 16.77
C GLY A 11 15.38 -14.82 16.41
N GLY A 12 14.22 -14.94 17.04
CA GLY A 12 13.14 -13.96 17.08
C GLY A 12 12.92 -13.18 15.80
N ALA A 13 12.06 -13.70 14.91
CA ALA A 13 11.61 -12.97 13.73
C ALA A 13 11.14 -11.57 14.13
N THR A 14 11.98 -10.55 13.92
CA THR A 14 11.51 -9.20 13.72
C THR A 14 10.73 -9.29 12.42
N GLN A 15 9.45 -9.61 12.54
CA GLN A 15 8.51 -9.74 11.45
C GLN A 15 8.38 -8.35 10.85
N PHE A 16 9.28 -8.02 9.92
CA PHE A 16 9.13 -6.85 9.09
C PHE A 16 7.90 -7.13 8.23
N ASP A 17 6.87 -6.29 8.34
CA ASP A 17 5.75 -6.37 7.42
C ASP A 17 6.29 -6.27 5.99
N PRO A 18 5.88 -7.18 5.09
CA PRO A 18 6.42 -7.20 3.74
C PRO A 18 6.16 -5.84 3.08
N LEU A 19 7.19 -5.28 2.45
CA LEU A 19 7.13 -3.92 1.92
C LEU A 19 6.55 -3.91 0.51
N LEU A 20 5.61 -3.01 0.28
CA LEU A 20 5.08 -2.71 -1.05
C LEU A 20 5.64 -1.37 -1.54
N LEU A 21 6.35 -1.40 -2.67
CA LEU A 21 7.04 -0.25 -3.24
C LEU A 21 6.43 0.15 -4.58
N TYR A 22 6.19 1.44 -4.79
CA TYR A 22 5.77 1.97 -6.09
C TYR A 22 6.95 2.42 -6.93
N ARG A 23 7.05 1.96 -8.19
CA ARG A 23 8.09 2.34 -9.14
C ARG A 23 7.55 3.35 -10.18
N PRO A 24 7.64 4.67 -9.94
CA PRO A 24 7.05 5.67 -10.84
C PRO A 24 7.64 5.67 -12.25
N GLN A 25 8.92 5.30 -12.41
CA GLN A 25 9.58 5.23 -13.73
C GLN A 25 9.07 4.08 -14.60
N LYS A 26 8.56 3.01 -13.97
CA LYS A 26 8.12 1.79 -14.68
C LYS A 26 6.60 1.60 -14.66
N GLY A 27 5.89 2.28 -13.76
CA GLY A 27 4.43 2.23 -13.69
C GLY A 27 3.87 0.93 -13.12
N PHE A 28 4.53 0.37 -12.11
CA PHE A 28 4.02 -0.81 -11.39
C PHE A 28 4.40 -0.78 -9.91
N PHE A 29 3.74 -1.64 -9.13
CA PHE A 29 4.08 -1.92 -7.74
C PHE A 29 4.98 -3.14 -7.67
N GLU A 30 5.89 -3.18 -6.70
CA GLU A 30 6.86 -4.25 -6.49
C GLU A 30 6.82 -4.66 -5.02
N THR A 31 6.65 -5.95 -4.74
CA THR A 31 6.84 -6.48 -3.39
C THR A 31 8.33 -6.65 -3.12
N HIS A 32 8.79 -6.23 -1.94
CA HIS A 32 10.21 -6.32 -1.62
C HIS A 32 10.68 -7.75 -1.40
N ASP A 33 9.87 -8.58 -0.73
CA ASP A 33 10.16 -10.00 -0.47
C ASP A 33 10.26 -10.82 -1.76
N ASP A 34 9.18 -10.83 -2.55
CA ASP A 34 9.07 -11.71 -3.72
C ASP A 34 9.58 -11.06 -5.03
N ASN A 35 9.98 -9.78 -5.00
CA ASN A 35 10.28 -8.97 -6.20
C ASN A 35 9.15 -9.06 -7.26
N GLN A 36 7.91 -9.29 -6.82
CA GLN A 36 6.79 -9.53 -7.70
C GLN A 36 6.28 -8.20 -8.24
N GLN A 37 6.21 -8.08 -9.57
CA GLN A 37 5.67 -6.92 -10.25
C GLN A 37 4.15 -7.02 -10.34
N ILE A 38 3.46 -6.04 -9.77
CA ILE A 38 2.01 -5.93 -9.75
C ILE A 38 1.63 -4.73 -10.62
N LYS A 39 1.10 -5.02 -11.82
CA LYS A 39 0.62 -4.00 -12.77
C LYS A 39 -0.84 -3.65 -12.52
N ASP A 40 -1.67 -4.67 -12.33
CA ASP A 40 -3.09 -4.57 -11.99
C ASP A 40 -3.26 -4.61 -10.47
N PHE A 41 -2.92 -3.49 -9.82
CA PHE A 41 -3.05 -3.41 -8.37
C PHE A 41 -4.54 -3.33 -7.99
N GLU A 42 -4.99 -4.25 -7.14
CA GLU A 42 -6.29 -4.23 -6.48
C GLU A 42 -6.11 -4.67 -5.02
N GLY A 43 -6.34 -3.78 -4.07
CA GLY A 43 -6.09 -4.06 -2.66
C GLY A 43 -6.82 -3.14 -1.71
N ALA A 44 -7.09 -3.63 -0.51
CA ALA A 44 -7.70 -2.84 0.56
C ALA A 44 -6.65 -1.89 1.15
N MET A 45 -6.97 -0.60 1.21
CA MET A 45 -6.08 0.46 1.68
C MET A 45 -6.62 1.11 2.94
N ASP A 46 -5.92 0.97 4.07
CA ASP A 46 -6.39 1.54 5.34
C ASP A 46 -5.95 3.00 5.49
N PHE A 47 -6.77 3.91 4.97
CA PHE A 47 -6.55 5.35 5.10
C PHE A 47 -6.67 5.85 6.54
N ALA A 48 -7.36 5.14 7.44
CA ALA A 48 -7.51 5.56 8.83
C ALA A 48 -6.20 5.38 9.62
N ASN A 49 -5.39 4.38 9.24
CA ASN A 49 -4.05 4.16 9.79
C ASN A 49 -2.94 4.67 8.86
N ALA A 50 -3.27 5.52 7.90
CA ALA A 50 -2.27 6.16 7.06
C ALA A 50 -1.49 7.22 7.85
N LEU A 51 -0.18 7.17 7.70
CA LEU A 51 0.79 8.05 8.33
C LEU A 51 1.47 8.89 7.24
N VAL A 52 1.55 10.19 7.44
CA VAL A 52 2.18 11.14 6.53
C VAL A 52 3.30 11.87 7.25
N GLY A 53 4.36 12.22 6.53
CA GLY A 53 5.45 12.97 7.14
C GLY A 53 6.69 13.03 6.27
N GLN A 54 7.85 12.98 6.94
CA GLN A 54 9.16 13.19 6.35
C GLN A 54 9.95 11.89 6.44
N ILE A 55 10.34 11.35 5.29
CA ILE A 55 11.09 10.10 5.17
C ILE A 55 12.43 10.40 4.51
N LYS A 56 13.51 10.03 5.19
CA LYS A 56 14.87 10.07 4.64
C LYS A 56 15.34 8.66 4.37
N ILE A 57 15.48 8.34 3.09
CA ILE A 57 16.00 7.06 2.64
C ILE A 57 17.52 7.23 2.46
N GLN A 58 18.30 6.56 3.30
CA GLN A 58 19.76 6.52 3.18
C GLN A 58 20.20 5.15 2.66
N THR A 59 21.14 5.13 1.71
CA THR A 59 21.71 3.89 1.19
C THR A 59 22.57 3.22 2.26
N GLY A 60 22.23 1.99 2.66
CA GLY A 60 23.01 1.21 3.63
C GLY A 60 22.70 1.49 5.11
N ALA A 61 21.66 2.26 5.42
CA ALA A 61 21.17 2.48 6.78
C ALA A 61 19.64 2.34 6.84
N ALA A 62 19.09 2.16 8.04
CA ALA A 62 17.64 2.20 8.24
C ALA A 62 17.10 3.60 7.87
N PRO A 63 15.94 3.69 7.21
CA PRO A 63 15.33 4.97 6.87
C PRO A 63 14.95 5.73 8.15
N ASP A 64 15.27 7.03 8.19
CA ASP A 64 14.79 7.93 9.25
C ASP A 64 13.40 8.41 8.83
N GLU A 65 12.37 7.97 9.54
CA GLU A 65 10.98 8.28 9.25
C GLU A 65 10.35 9.04 10.42
N ARG A 66 9.97 10.30 10.16
CA ARG A 66 9.15 11.10 11.07
C ARG A 66 7.76 11.19 10.47
N LEU A 67 6.86 10.36 10.97
CA LEU A 67 5.50 10.23 10.44
C LEU A 67 4.48 10.56 11.53
N VAL A 68 3.37 11.16 11.13
CA VAL A 68 2.22 11.51 11.99
C VAL A 68 0.93 11.06 11.31
N LYS A 69 -0.18 10.94 12.05
CA LYS A 69 -1.47 10.59 11.43
C LYS A 69 -1.96 11.71 10.52
N ILE A 70 -2.71 11.34 9.49
CA ILE A 70 -3.38 12.32 8.62
C ILE A 70 -4.28 13.22 9.48
N GLY A 71 -4.08 14.53 9.40
CA GLY A 71 -4.80 15.54 10.18
C GLY A 71 -4.04 16.08 11.39
N GLU A 72 -2.94 15.45 11.79
CA GLU A 72 -2.03 16.01 12.80
C GLU A 72 -1.02 16.99 12.18
N LYS A 73 -0.36 17.79 13.03
CA LYS A 73 0.66 18.73 12.59
C LYS A 73 1.80 17.97 11.92
N LEU A 74 2.04 18.27 10.63
CA LEU A 74 3.13 17.67 9.89
C LEU A 74 4.48 17.94 10.60
N PRO A 75 5.35 16.92 10.71
CA PRO A 75 6.66 17.09 11.31
C PRO A 75 7.51 18.03 10.46
N GLU A 76 8.38 18.78 11.12
CA GLU A 76 9.31 19.66 10.42
C GLU A 76 10.25 18.84 9.51
N ALA A 77 10.46 19.35 8.30
CA ALA A 77 11.41 18.78 7.37
C ALA A 77 12.82 18.78 7.99
N PHE A 78 13.55 17.69 7.79
CA PHE A 78 14.91 17.53 8.28
C PHE A 78 15.86 17.29 7.09
N PRO A 79 17.18 17.41 7.28
CA PRO A 79 18.12 17.43 6.16
C PRO A 79 18.01 16.18 5.28
N GLU A 80 17.75 16.40 3.98
CA GLU A 80 17.59 15.37 2.94
C GLU A 80 16.34 14.49 3.10
N SER A 81 15.37 14.89 3.94
CA SER A 81 14.08 14.23 4.01
C SER A 81 13.21 14.57 2.80
N LYS A 82 12.32 13.63 2.44
CA LYS A 82 11.28 13.84 1.44
C LYS A 82 9.92 13.61 2.09
N SER A 83 8.93 14.39 1.67
CA SER A 83 7.55 14.13 2.05
C SER A 83 7.11 12.75 1.54
N GLY A 84 6.49 11.96 2.41
CA GLY A 84 6.04 10.62 2.10
C GLY A 84 4.83 10.19 2.91
N ILE A 85 4.28 9.05 2.51
CA ILE A 85 3.17 8.37 3.16
C ILE A 85 3.56 6.94 3.46
N LYS A 86 3.07 6.42 4.58
CA LYS A 86 3.16 5.02 4.97
C LYS A 86 1.79 4.55 5.43
N MET A 87 1.30 3.43 4.93
CA MET A 87 0.02 2.88 5.34
C MET A 87 -0.04 1.37 5.12
N PRO A 88 -0.84 0.63 5.90
CA PRO A 88 -1.03 -0.78 5.68
C PRO A 88 -1.99 -1.03 4.52
N VAL A 89 -1.64 -2.01 3.69
CA VAL A 89 -2.37 -2.40 2.48
C VAL A 89 -2.53 -3.91 2.47
N LYS A 90 -3.74 -4.42 2.21
CA LYS A 90 -3.97 -5.86 2.03
C LYS A 90 -4.13 -6.17 0.54
N LEU A 91 -3.32 -7.10 0.05
CA LEU A 91 -3.29 -7.58 -1.33
C LEU A 91 -3.24 -9.11 -1.34
N ASN A 92 -4.17 -9.77 -2.05
CA ASN A 92 -4.22 -11.24 -2.20
C ASN A 92 -4.00 -11.98 -0.86
N ASP A 93 -4.75 -11.59 0.16
CA ASP A 93 -4.70 -12.13 1.54
C ASP A 93 -3.41 -11.92 2.33
N LYS A 94 -2.45 -11.17 1.81
CA LYS A 94 -1.26 -10.72 2.55
C LYS A 94 -1.38 -9.23 2.89
N LYS A 95 -0.97 -8.85 4.11
CA LYS A 95 -0.81 -7.45 4.52
C LYS A 95 0.60 -7.00 4.18
N TYR A 96 0.71 -5.82 3.60
CA TYR A 96 1.96 -5.16 3.25
C TYR A 96 2.02 -3.77 3.89
N SER A 97 3.20 -3.37 4.32
CA SER A 97 3.46 -1.96 4.66
C SER A 97 3.81 -1.22 3.37
N PHE A 98 2.88 -0.39 2.90
CA PHE A 98 3.10 0.46 1.74
C PHE A 98 3.77 1.76 2.16
N SER A 99 4.87 2.13 1.51
CA SER A 99 5.55 3.41 1.75
C SER A 99 5.99 4.05 0.44
N SER A 100 5.79 5.37 0.32
CA SER A 100 6.24 6.10 -0.85
C SER A 100 6.49 7.58 -0.59
N THR A 101 7.49 8.12 -1.26
CA THR A 101 7.83 9.56 -1.28
C THR A 101 7.61 10.19 -2.67
N SER A 102 6.91 9.50 -3.57
CA SER A 102 6.72 9.98 -4.95
C SER A 102 5.60 11.01 -5.00
N VAL A 103 5.92 12.24 -5.43
CA VAL A 103 4.94 13.35 -5.52
C VAL A 103 3.74 13.00 -6.40
N LEU A 104 3.96 12.30 -7.53
CA LEU A 104 2.88 11.89 -8.43
C LEU A 104 1.90 10.92 -7.77
N LEU A 105 2.45 9.98 -7.00
CA LEU A 105 1.65 9.03 -6.25
C LEU A 105 0.92 9.72 -5.10
N LEU A 106 1.59 10.58 -4.33
CA LEU A 106 0.97 11.34 -3.24
C LEU A 106 -0.22 12.16 -3.75
N ASN A 107 -0.07 12.84 -4.88
CA ASN A 107 -1.18 13.58 -5.51
C ASN A 107 -2.33 12.66 -5.96
N SER A 108 -2.02 11.44 -6.43
CA SER A 108 -3.06 10.47 -6.81
C SER A 108 -3.80 9.92 -5.60
N LEU A 109 -3.09 9.70 -4.48
CA LEU A 109 -3.67 9.22 -3.23
C LEU A 109 -4.48 10.30 -2.53
N ASP A 110 -4.09 11.56 -2.65
CA ASP A 110 -4.87 12.69 -2.15
C ASP A 110 -6.25 12.77 -2.82
N GLN A 111 -6.31 12.61 -4.14
CA GLN A 111 -7.58 12.53 -4.89
C GLN A 111 -8.44 11.32 -4.47
N LEU A 112 -7.80 10.17 -4.25
CA LEU A 112 -8.46 8.97 -3.76
C LEU A 112 -8.98 9.16 -2.33
N HIS A 113 -8.21 9.82 -1.48
CA HIS A 113 -8.57 10.13 -0.11
C HIS A 113 -9.75 11.11 -0.04
N ASP A 114 -9.80 12.13 -0.89
CA ASP A 114 -10.97 13.02 -1.00
C ASP A 114 -12.24 12.23 -1.38
N SER A 115 -12.11 11.23 -2.25
CA SER A 115 -13.21 10.34 -2.64
C SER A 115 -13.65 9.45 -1.46
N TYR A 116 -12.69 8.92 -0.70
CA TYR A 116 -12.94 8.19 0.55
C TYR A 116 -13.64 9.05 1.62
N LEU A 117 -13.22 10.31 1.79
CA LEU A 117 -13.83 11.24 2.75
C LEU A 117 -15.28 11.57 2.42
N LYS A 118 -15.64 11.58 1.13
CA LYS A 118 -17.01 11.82 0.64
C LYS A 118 -17.91 10.59 0.74
N ALA A 119 -17.34 9.38 0.81
CA ALA A 119 -18.09 8.15 0.92
C ALA A 119 -18.78 8.02 2.28
N LYS A 120 -20.00 7.49 2.29
CA LYS A 120 -20.75 7.26 3.55
C LYS A 120 -20.18 6.07 4.30
N GLU A 121 -19.67 5.08 3.56
CA GLU A 121 -19.03 3.86 4.06
C GLU A 121 -17.87 4.14 5.03
N LYS A 122 -17.21 5.30 4.92
CA LYS A 122 -16.20 5.76 5.91
C LYS A 122 -16.77 5.79 7.34
N LYS A 123 -18.03 6.20 7.51
CA LYS A 123 -18.67 6.31 8.82
C LYS A 123 -18.97 4.95 9.45
N GLU A 124 -18.87 3.88 8.67
CA GLU A 124 -19.14 2.51 9.08
C GLU A 124 -17.86 1.72 9.35
N ASP A 125 -16.72 2.42 9.48
CA ASP A 125 -15.38 1.84 9.68
C ASP A 125 -14.97 0.82 8.59
N LEU A 126 -15.49 1.02 7.38
CA LEU A 126 -15.17 0.21 6.21
C LEU A 126 -13.87 0.69 5.57
N ILE A 127 -13.08 -0.26 5.08
CA ILE A 127 -11.82 -0.04 4.38
C ILE A 127 -12.09 -0.15 2.88
N PRO A 128 -11.72 0.87 2.08
CA PRO A 128 -11.92 0.82 0.64
C PRO A 128 -10.94 -0.16 -0.01
N VAL A 129 -11.46 -1.00 -0.90
CA VAL A 129 -10.68 -1.77 -1.86
C VAL A 129 -10.44 -0.89 -3.08
N CYS A 130 -9.19 -0.51 -3.26
CA CYS A 130 -8.77 0.40 -4.32
C CYS A 130 -8.10 -0.40 -5.44
N LYS A 131 -8.51 -0.12 -6.67
CA LYS A 131 -7.86 -0.65 -7.86
C LYS A 131 -7.24 0.45 -8.70
N VAL A 132 -6.12 0.15 -9.34
CA VAL A 132 -5.55 1.01 -10.37
C VAL A 132 -6.25 0.71 -11.68
N THR A 133 -6.97 1.70 -12.21
CA THR A 133 -7.72 1.54 -13.46
C THR A 133 -6.91 1.92 -14.69
N ASP A 134 -5.95 2.83 -14.54
CA ASP A 134 -5.14 3.34 -15.63
C ASP A 134 -3.84 3.96 -15.10
N TYR A 135 -2.84 4.11 -15.96
CA TYR A 135 -1.60 4.81 -15.64
C TYR A 135 -1.41 5.99 -16.59
N GLU A 136 -1.58 7.20 -16.04
CA GLU A 136 -1.34 8.42 -16.80
C GLU A 136 0.16 8.67 -16.94
N LYS A 137 0.64 8.69 -18.18
CA LYS A 137 2.05 8.99 -18.48
C LYS A 137 2.30 10.49 -18.34
N ILE A 138 3.09 10.86 -17.35
CA ILE A 138 3.58 12.23 -17.13
C ILE A 138 5.02 12.31 -17.64
N SER A 139 5.20 13.03 -18.76
CA SER A 139 6.52 13.30 -19.33
C SER A 139 7.05 14.64 -18.82
N GLY A 140 8.16 14.61 -18.08
CA GLY A 140 8.86 15.80 -17.58
C GLY A 140 10.37 15.57 -17.65
N LYS A 141 11.05 15.51 -16.50
CA LYS A 141 12.48 15.10 -16.39
C LYS A 141 12.67 13.56 -16.53
N GLY A 142 11.92 12.94 -17.45
CA GLY A 142 11.79 11.49 -17.59
C GLY A 142 10.34 11.06 -17.77
N THR A 143 10.14 9.83 -18.26
CA THR A 143 8.81 9.21 -18.30
C THR A 143 8.47 8.68 -16.91
N ASN A 144 7.46 9.27 -16.27
CA ASN A 144 6.90 8.74 -15.04
C ASN A 144 5.43 8.42 -15.25
N PHE A 145 4.91 7.49 -14.48
CA PHE A 145 3.52 7.08 -14.51
C PHE A 145 2.85 7.54 -13.22
N LYS A 146 1.65 8.10 -13.37
CA LYS A 146 0.76 8.46 -12.27
C LYS A 146 -0.41 7.47 -12.28
N PRO A 147 -0.61 6.67 -11.22
CA PRO A 147 -1.72 5.73 -11.17
C PRO A 147 -3.04 6.50 -11.00
N LYS A 148 -4.06 6.08 -11.75
CA LYS A 148 -5.45 6.49 -11.55
C LYS A 148 -6.16 5.42 -10.75
N TRP A 149 -6.81 5.85 -9.69
CA TRP A 149 -7.44 4.97 -8.72
C TRP A 149 -8.94 4.98 -8.85
N SER A 150 -9.57 3.85 -8.52
CA SER A 150 -11.00 3.74 -8.33
C SER A 150 -11.28 2.86 -7.12
N ILE A 151 -12.29 3.21 -6.34
CA ILE A 151 -12.77 2.36 -5.24
C ILE A 151 -13.66 1.29 -5.86
N ALA A 152 -13.20 0.03 -5.82
CA ALA A 152 -13.90 -1.11 -6.41
C ALA A 152 -14.97 -1.66 -5.47
N SER A 153 -14.66 -1.75 -4.17
CA SER A 153 -15.54 -2.29 -3.14
C SER A 153 -15.10 -1.79 -1.76
N TRP A 154 -15.82 -2.20 -0.72
CA TRP A 154 -15.52 -1.87 0.67
C TRP A 154 -15.53 -3.15 1.49
N VAL A 155 -14.55 -3.29 2.36
CA VAL A 155 -14.40 -4.44 3.25
C VAL A 155 -14.46 -4.00 4.69
N LYS A 156 -14.95 -4.86 5.58
CA LYS A 156 -14.93 -4.56 7.01
C LYS A 156 -13.51 -4.59 7.54
N ARG A 157 -13.20 -3.77 8.55
CA ARG A 157 -11.91 -3.79 9.23
C ARG A 157 -11.52 -5.19 9.73
N GLU A 158 -12.48 -5.97 10.21
CA GLU A 158 -12.25 -7.36 10.63
C GLU A 158 -11.75 -8.24 9.47
N GLU A 159 -12.28 -8.07 8.26
CA GLU A 159 -11.86 -8.82 7.07
C GLU A 159 -10.48 -8.38 6.56
N PHE A 160 -10.14 -7.10 6.74
CA PHE A 160 -8.79 -6.61 6.53
C PHE A 160 -7.82 -7.20 7.55
N GLU A 161 -8.22 -7.25 8.82
CA GLU A 161 -7.40 -7.75 9.92
C GLU A 161 -7.15 -9.26 9.82
N THR A 162 -8.17 -9.99 9.36
CA THR A 162 -8.13 -11.42 9.17
C THR A 162 -7.27 -11.75 7.94
N VAL A 163 -6.00 -12.06 8.17
CA VAL A 163 -5.15 -12.84 7.24
C VAL A 163 -5.58 -14.30 7.30
N ALA A 164 -6.85 -14.58 7.01
CA ALA A 164 -7.34 -15.95 6.94
C ALA A 164 -7.02 -16.48 5.55
N SER A 165 -6.09 -17.42 5.50
CA SER A 165 -6.12 -18.56 4.59
C SER A 165 -7.56 -18.99 4.32
N LYS A 166 -8.12 -18.62 3.15
CA LYS A 166 -9.40 -19.17 2.72
C LYS A 166 -9.24 -19.88 1.36
N PRO A 167 -9.55 -21.19 1.29
CA PRO A 167 -9.71 -21.91 0.03
C PRO A 167 -10.81 -21.27 -0.83
N PRO A 168 -10.77 -21.46 -2.17
CA PRO A 168 -11.64 -20.77 -3.13
C PRO A 168 -13.14 -20.97 -2.86
N PRO A 169 -13.99 -20.02 -3.29
CA PRO A 169 -15.41 -20.02 -3.01
C PRO A 169 -16.08 -21.24 -3.65
N ALA A 170 -16.80 -22.01 -2.82
CA ALA A 170 -17.74 -23.01 -3.28
C ALA A 170 -18.92 -22.30 -3.97
N SER A 171 -18.79 -22.12 -5.29
CA SER A 171 -19.92 -21.82 -6.17
C SER A 171 -20.74 -23.10 -6.30
N ASN A 172 -21.84 -23.22 -5.56
CA ASN A 172 -22.94 -24.09 -5.95
C ASN A 172 -24.27 -23.54 -5.42
N GLN A 173 -24.86 -22.60 -6.16
CA GLN A 173 -26.31 -22.43 -6.18
C GLN A 173 -26.82 -22.96 -7.52
N GLU A 174 -26.92 -24.28 -7.62
CA GLU A 174 -27.76 -24.94 -8.62
C GLU A 174 -29.20 -24.90 -8.09
N SER A 175 -29.95 -23.88 -8.51
CA SER A 175 -31.41 -23.92 -8.49
C SER A 175 -31.84 -24.82 -9.64
N VAL A 176 -31.99 -26.12 -9.38
CA VAL A 176 -32.67 -27.03 -10.32
C VAL A 176 -34.14 -27.07 -9.94
N GLU A 177 -34.94 -26.49 -10.84
CA GLU A 177 -36.39 -26.63 -10.94
C GLU A 177 -36.83 -28.09 -10.71
N LYS A 178 -37.87 -28.29 -9.90
CA LYS A 178 -38.65 -29.52 -9.90
C LYS A 178 -40.11 -29.19 -10.20
N PHE A 179 -40.48 -29.56 -11.42
CA PHE A 179 -41.74 -30.09 -11.96
C PHE A 179 -43.06 -29.76 -11.25
#